data_AF-D3BRN5-F1
#
_entry.id   AF-D3BRN5-F1
#
_cell.length_a   1.000
_cell.length_b   1.000
_cell.length_c   1.000
_cell.angle_alpha   90.00
_cell.angle_beta   90.00
_cell.angle_gamma   90.00
#
_symmetry.space_group_name_H-M   'P 1'
#
loop_
_entity.id
_entity.type
_entity.pdbx_description
1 polymer ?
#
loop_
_entity_poly.entity_id
_entity_poly.type
_entity_poly.pdbx_seq_one_letter_code
_entity_poly.pdbx_strand_id
1 'polypeptide(L)'
;MVFFYHKNCKLNKIDMSTVAKNNNTSAAAGGAPKKDRAPKKENNRENNKTTTTTSTGGVAAGGNKQSNGGEKKDYPVDPKLVAFENRINEMFEQRTTLIKKKEEIIKSLKDKRQAVKTLYDASGSKSSEKKELQDKKSEMLKQRTEMINTLKKMIEEQKVRRDGVDAQSKDLPFRINARTTLEDAILSIEKAAQEIEKEIEAERNPNVQRNLIKKQSGFNAQRRSITEFFATRETIAQFDTAITNHKSKIDPLTKEIDDLEAKIKEIKDTASPNSDKIKILKDEINSMDAKVKELQVQIDAVQPKIDAEKIARTTYKEEAKKLRKEQQEKKRAEYLENERKRTEERQKREEEQRQEELRKVPYEQEMYKCDNLVTYLESLKPKTVAEKVTATQAVNTADLDGMVALAPKTQKSRGGAKDDKKKKDAAPKPLPEVIRHPMSVFSDFELISMAPPSKYADIDESIVQLRSKKEHYKTLSAQVMEQRQKAQQEAAEAKPTTTTTTTTAATEESTTTTTAAATESKSETTTADSSETTPAATPDTNGQVEVEAQ
;
A
#
# COMPACT_ATOMS: atom_id res chain seq x y z
N MET A 1 46.10 40.53 54.17
CA MET A 1 45.38 41.78 54.53
C MET A 1 44.19 41.85 53.59
N VAL A 2 42.93 41.98 54.01
CA VAL A 2 42.37 42.67 55.19
C VAL A 2 41.50 41.73 56.06
N PHE A 3 41.27 42.11 57.33
CA PHE A 3 40.53 41.38 58.38
C PHE A 3 39.06 41.87 58.53
N PHE A 4 38.32 41.29 59.49
CA PHE A 4 36.98 41.68 60.03
C PHE A 4 35.75 41.23 59.21
N TYR A 5 34.66 40.69 59.80
CA TYR A 5 34.40 40.26 61.19
C TYR A 5 33.28 39.20 61.30
N HIS A 6 33.20 38.51 62.44
CA HIS A 6 32.12 37.59 62.81
C HIS A 6 30.77 38.29 63.07
N LYS A 7 29.66 37.56 62.86
CA LYS A 7 28.43 37.74 63.66
C LYS A 7 27.77 36.40 63.99
N ASN A 8 27.43 36.23 65.27
CA ASN A 8 26.93 35.01 65.90
C ASN A 8 25.39 35.03 66.08
N CYS A 9 24.85 33.86 66.46
CA CYS A 9 23.50 33.61 67.02
C CYS A 9 22.31 33.72 66.04
N LYS A 10 21.38 32.76 66.00
CA LYS A 10 20.72 32.10 67.16
C LYS A 10 20.42 30.62 66.94
N LEU A 11 20.53 29.84 68.03
CA LEU A 11 19.85 28.55 68.18
C LEU A 11 18.33 28.77 68.27
N ASN A 12 17.56 27.82 67.73
CA ASN A 12 16.26 27.46 68.29
C ASN A 12 16.32 25.98 68.69
N LYS A 13 16.10 25.70 69.97
CA LYS A 13 15.78 24.36 70.46
C LYS A 13 14.30 24.09 70.18
N ILE A 14 13.97 22.86 69.83
CA ILE A 14 12.63 22.31 70.04
C ILE A 14 12.84 20.99 70.80
N ASP A 15 12.23 20.88 71.97
CA ASP A 15 12.36 19.73 72.86
C ASP A 15 11.55 18.53 72.37
N MET A 16 11.96 17.35 72.84
CA MET A 16 11.27 16.08 72.59
C MET A 16 10.07 15.89 73.51
N SER A 17 8.99 15.27 73.02
CA SER A 17 8.21 14.35 73.87
C SER A 17 7.56 13.19 73.08
N THR A 18 7.89 11.99 73.54
CA THR A 18 7.01 10.81 73.69
C THR A 18 5.84 10.56 72.71
N VAL A 19 5.94 9.45 71.94
CA VAL A 19 4.80 8.54 71.72
C VAL A 19 5.27 7.10 72.00
N ALA A 20 4.42 6.32 72.66
CA ALA A 20 4.77 5.03 73.25
C ALA A 20 4.66 3.83 72.30
N LYS A 21 5.30 2.73 72.70
CA LYS A 21 5.10 1.39 72.14
C LYS A 21 3.63 0.97 72.27
N ASN A 22 3.09 0.29 71.26
CA ASN A 22 1.98 -0.64 71.46
C ASN A 22 2.17 -1.87 70.57
N ASN A 23 2.62 -2.96 71.17
CA ASN A 23 2.39 -4.29 70.62
C ASN A 23 0.93 -4.64 70.91
N ASN A 24 0.18 -5.13 69.92
CA ASN A 24 -0.98 -5.95 70.25
C ASN A 24 -1.15 -7.11 69.29
N THR A 25 -1.21 -8.31 69.87
CA THR A 25 -1.52 -9.57 69.22
C THR A 25 -3.03 -9.70 69.05
N SER A 26 -3.49 -10.13 67.88
CA SER A 26 -4.75 -10.87 67.77
C SER A 26 -4.62 -12.00 66.76
N ALA A 27 -5.27 -13.12 67.05
CA ALA A 27 -5.13 -14.37 66.32
C ALA A 27 -6.43 -14.74 65.61
N ALA A 28 -6.30 -15.70 64.68
CA ALA A 28 -7.33 -16.62 64.20
C ALA A 28 -8.57 -16.06 63.48
N ALA A 29 -8.60 -16.27 62.15
CA ALA A 29 -9.79 -16.81 61.47
C ALA A 29 -9.41 -17.44 60.10
N GLY A 30 -9.84 -18.70 59.85
CA GLY A 30 -10.17 -19.21 58.52
C GLY A 30 -9.05 -19.72 57.59
N GLY A 31 -8.79 -21.04 57.59
CA GLY A 31 -8.55 -21.76 56.33
C GLY A 31 -9.87 -21.95 55.56
N ALA A 32 -9.95 -22.46 54.33
CA ALA A 32 -9.01 -23.16 53.45
C ALA A 32 -9.60 -23.14 52.01
N PRO A 33 -9.20 -24.01 51.04
CA PRO A 33 -7.88 -24.54 50.71
C PRO A 33 -7.44 -24.16 49.27
N LYS A 34 -6.15 -24.38 48.96
CA LYS A 34 -5.66 -24.40 47.57
C LYS A 34 -6.28 -25.58 46.78
N LYS A 35 -6.49 -25.39 45.48
CA LYS A 35 -6.56 -26.50 44.52
C LYS A 35 -5.41 -26.38 43.53
N ASP A 36 -4.48 -27.34 43.61
CA ASP A 36 -3.45 -27.53 42.61
C ASP A 36 -4.07 -27.96 41.28
N ARG A 37 -3.57 -27.41 40.16
CA ARG A 37 -3.68 -28.08 38.87
C ARG A 37 -2.48 -27.79 37.97
N ALA A 38 -1.51 -28.69 38.11
CA ALA A 38 -0.52 -29.22 37.15
C ALA A 38 -0.10 -28.38 35.91
N PRO A 39 1.20 -28.39 35.56
CA PRO A 39 1.74 -27.63 34.43
C PRO A 39 1.32 -28.24 33.08
N LYS A 40 0.98 -27.38 32.11
CA LYS A 40 0.96 -27.78 30.69
C LYS A 40 2.34 -27.54 30.07
N LYS A 41 2.90 -28.64 29.56
CA LYS A 41 4.18 -28.68 28.83
C LYS A 41 4.17 -27.83 27.57
N GLU A 42 5.39 -27.53 27.14
CA GLU A 42 5.72 -27.00 25.82
C GLU A 42 5.03 -27.75 24.69
N ASN A 43 4.72 -27.03 23.60
CA ASN A 43 5.02 -27.51 22.27
C ASN A 43 5.10 -26.34 21.28
N ASN A 44 6.21 -26.34 20.52
CA ASN A 44 6.48 -25.64 19.26
C ASN A 44 5.59 -24.45 18.86
N ARG A 45 6.21 -23.27 18.80
CA ARG A 45 5.82 -22.25 17.82
C ARG A 45 7.05 -21.67 17.13
N GLU A 46 7.58 -22.45 16.20
CA GLU A 46 8.67 -22.06 15.32
C GLU A 46 8.30 -20.83 14.47
N ASN A 47 9.28 -19.96 14.27
CA ASN A 47 9.54 -19.17 13.06
C ASN A 47 8.35 -18.91 12.11
N ASN A 48 7.55 -17.86 12.37
CA ASN A 48 6.86 -17.18 11.26
C ASN A 48 7.78 -16.12 10.64
N LYS A 49 8.82 -16.60 9.95
CA LYS A 49 9.71 -15.80 9.13
C LYS A 49 8.96 -15.45 7.84
N THR A 50 8.42 -14.24 7.74
CA THR A 50 7.83 -13.68 6.52
C THR A 50 8.91 -13.48 5.45
N THR A 51 9.26 -14.59 4.82
CA THR A 51 10.08 -14.61 3.61
C THR A 51 9.19 -14.10 2.49
N THR A 52 9.41 -12.87 2.03
CA THR A 52 8.79 -12.39 0.78
C THR A 52 9.47 -13.06 -0.40
N THR A 53 9.19 -14.35 -0.58
CA THR A 53 9.57 -15.08 -1.78
C THR A 53 8.79 -14.50 -2.94
N THR A 54 9.48 -13.99 -3.96
CA THR A 54 8.87 -13.57 -5.22
C THR A 54 8.32 -14.81 -5.92
N SER A 55 7.06 -15.17 -5.63
CA SER A 55 6.42 -16.34 -6.22
C SER A 55 5.92 -16.02 -7.63
N THR A 56 6.79 -16.24 -8.61
CA THR A 56 6.37 -16.40 -10.00
C THR A 56 5.41 -17.59 -10.09
N GLY A 57 4.15 -17.34 -10.49
CA GLY A 57 3.17 -18.34 -10.95
C GLY A 57 2.90 -19.57 -10.06
N GLY A 58 1.86 -19.53 -9.23
CA GLY A 58 1.40 -20.69 -8.46
C GLY A 58 -0.09 -20.64 -8.11
N VAL A 59 -0.95 -20.97 -9.07
CA VAL A 59 -2.41 -21.01 -8.87
C VAL A 59 -2.82 -22.33 -8.22
N ALA A 60 -3.19 -22.32 -6.94
CA ALA A 60 -3.98 -23.38 -6.32
C ALA A 60 -5.47 -23.09 -6.60
N ALA A 61 -6.17 -23.86 -7.43
CA ALA A 61 -6.62 -25.24 -7.21
C ALA A 61 -7.69 -25.33 -6.10
N GLY A 62 -8.97 -25.14 -6.48
CA GLY A 62 -10.10 -25.19 -5.54
C GLY A 62 -11.44 -24.73 -6.12
N GLY A 63 -11.88 -25.31 -7.25
CA GLY A 63 -13.15 -24.90 -7.87
C GLY A 63 -13.37 -25.49 -9.27
N ASN A 64 -13.52 -26.81 -9.37
CA ASN A 64 -13.73 -27.48 -10.65
C ASN A 64 -15.14 -27.20 -11.21
N LYS A 65 -15.28 -26.12 -12.00
CA LYS A 65 -16.35 -25.98 -13.00
C LYS A 65 -15.74 -26.19 -14.38
N GLN A 66 -15.95 -27.37 -14.94
CA GLN A 66 -15.78 -27.62 -16.37
C GLN A 66 -16.61 -26.57 -17.13
N SER A 67 -15.93 -25.71 -17.89
CA SER A 67 -16.58 -24.78 -18.81
C SER A 67 -16.10 -25.09 -20.21
N ASN A 68 -17.04 -25.06 -21.16
CA ASN A 68 -16.84 -25.54 -22.54
C ASN A 68 -15.55 -25.03 -23.18
N GLY A 69 -14.80 -25.95 -23.78
CA GLY A 69 -13.67 -25.68 -24.67
C GLY A 69 -14.10 -25.11 -26.01
N GLY A 70 -14.77 -23.95 -25.99
CA GLY A 70 -14.85 -23.10 -27.17
C GLY A 70 -13.53 -22.34 -27.30
N GLU A 71 -12.84 -22.52 -28.43
CA GLU A 71 -11.66 -21.72 -28.78
C GLU A 71 -12.02 -20.23 -28.70
N LYS A 72 -11.56 -19.58 -27.63
CA LYS A 72 -11.67 -18.13 -27.52
C LYS A 72 -10.78 -17.55 -28.61
N LYS A 73 -11.38 -16.93 -29.61
CA LYS A 73 -10.65 -16.11 -30.58
C LYS A 73 -9.91 -15.04 -29.80
N ASP A 74 -8.60 -15.19 -29.67
CA ASP A 74 -7.73 -14.23 -29.00
C ASP A 74 -7.71 -12.95 -29.83
N TYR A 75 -8.58 -12.02 -29.47
CA TYR A 75 -8.53 -10.67 -30.00
C TYR A 75 -7.21 -10.02 -29.56
N PRO A 76 -6.45 -9.38 -30.47
CA PRO A 76 -5.18 -8.77 -30.12
C PRO A 76 -5.37 -7.75 -28.99
N VAL A 77 -4.59 -7.93 -27.92
CA VAL A 77 -4.62 -7.05 -26.74
C VAL A 77 -4.14 -5.66 -27.15
N ASP A 78 -4.89 -4.62 -26.77
CA ASP A 78 -4.54 -3.24 -27.10
C ASP A 78 -3.19 -2.85 -26.46
N PRO A 79 -2.16 -2.49 -27.26
CA PRO A 79 -0.84 -2.14 -26.74
C PRO A 79 -0.85 -0.99 -25.73
N LYS A 80 -1.80 -0.04 -25.84
CA LYS A 80 -1.93 1.07 -24.89
C LYS A 80 -2.41 0.57 -23.52
N LEU A 81 -3.33 -0.41 -23.48
CA LEU A 81 -3.77 -1.01 -22.21
C LEU A 81 -2.64 -1.74 -21.50
N VAL A 82 -1.78 -2.45 -22.25
CA VAL A 82 -0.58 -3.08 -21.70
C VAL A 82 0.39 -2.02 -21.16
N ALA A 83 0.58 -0.91 -21.87
CA ALA A 83 1.43 0.18 -21.40
C ALA A 83 0.89 0.90 -20.15
N PHE A 84 -0.43 0.99 -19.96
CA PHE A 84 -1.04 1.43 -18.68
C PHE A 84 -0.77 0.41 -17.56
N GLU A 85 -0.98 -0.88 -17.83
CA GLU A 85 -0.81 -1.96 -16.84
C GLU A 85 0.64 -2.06 -16.35
N ASN A 86 1.61 -1.98 -17.27
CA ASN A 86 3.03 -1.99 -16.96
C ASN A 86 3.43 -0.80 -16.07
N ARG A 87 2.97 0.43 -16.39
CA ARG A 87 3.25 1.63 -15.57
C ARG A 87 2.63 1.56 -14.18
N ILE A 88 1.42 1.01 -14.06
CA ILE A 88 0.77 0.75 -12.76
C ILE A 88 1.59 -0.26 -11.95
N ASN A 89 2.03 -1.36 -12.56
CA ASN A 89 2.83 -2.39 -11.90
C ASN A 89 4.21 -1.86 -11.46
N GLU A 90 4.89 -1.10 -12.31
CA GLU A 90 6.17 -0.46 -11.99
C GLU A 90 6.05 0.46 -10.76
N MET A 91 5.00 1.30 -10.70
CA MET A 91 4.76 2.14 -9.52
C MET A 91 4.38 1.34 -8.27
N PHE A 92 3.69 0.20 -8.41
CA PHE A 92 3.48 -0.72 -7.27
C PHE A 92 4.79 -1.36 -6.79
N GLU A 93 5.70 -1.74 -7.68
CA GLU A 93 7.04 -2.22 -7.33
C GLU A 93 7.86 -1.13 -6.61
N GLN A 94 7.88 0.10 -7.14
CA GLN A 94 8.49 1.25 -6.46
C GLN A 94 7.89 1.45 -5.05
N ARG A 95 6.56 1.46 -4.91
CA ARG A 95 5.88 1.58 -3.61
C ARG A 95 6.24 0.44 -2.64
N THR A 96 6.27 -0.80 -3.11
CA THR A 96 6.59 -1.95 -2.24
C THR A 96 8.06 -2.00 -1.83
N THR A 97 9.00 -1.58 -2.68
CA THR A 97 10.42 -1.45 -2.30
C THR A 97 10.64 -0.34 -1.26
N LEU A 98 9.94 0.80 -1.36
CA LEU A 98 9.97 1.85 -0.34
C LEU A 98 9.39 1.38 1.01
N ILE A 99 8.27 0.62 0.98
CA ILE A 99 7.69 0.02 2.20
C ILE A 99 8.68 -0.93 2.87
N LYS A 100 9.33 -1.84 2.12
CA LYS A 100 10.35 -2.75 2.67
C LYS A 100 11.51 -1.99 3.33
N LYS A 101 12.07 -0.97 2.66
CA LYS A 101 13.12 -0.10 3.24
C LYS A 101 12.66 0.58 4.53
N LYS A 102 11.41 1.06 4.58
CA LYS A 102 10.83 1.68 5.78
C LYS A 102 10.70 0.66 6.92
N GLU A 103 10.25 -0.56 6.64
CA GLU A 103 10.15 -1.65 7.62
C GLU A 103 11.51 -2.07 8.19
N GLU A 104 12.55 -2.15 7.35
CA GLU A 104 13.94 -2.42 7.76
C GLU A 104 14.48 -1.35 8.72
N ILE A 105 14.27 -0.06 8.40
CA ILE A 105 14.67 1.04 9.29
C ILE A 105 13.87 1.02 10.60
N ILE A 106 12.55 0.76 10.55
CA ILE A 106 11.71 0.62 11.75
C ILE A 106 12.17 -0.55 12.63
N LYS A 107 12.63 -1.66 12.05
CA LYS A 107 13.20 -2.78 12.81
C LYS A 107 14.48 -2.33 13.53
N SER A 108 15.42 -1.73 12.81
CA SER A 108 16.67 -1.23 13.42
C SER A 108 16.42 -0.16 14.50
N LEU A 109 15.42 0.71 14.31
CA LEU A 109 14.96 1.66 15.34
C LEU A 109 14.48 0.98 16.61
N LYS A 110 13.75 -0.14 16.52
CA LYS A 110 13.33 -0.91 17.70
C LYS A 110 14.54 -1.48 18.43
N ASP A 111 15.47 -2.08 17.70
CA ASP A 111 16.69 -2.67 18.26
C ASP A 111 17.54 -1.61 18.98
N LYS A 112 17.73 -0.42 18.38
CA LYS A 112 18.44 0.70 19.01
C LYS A 112 17.71 1.29 20.22
N ARG A 113 16.38 1.45 20.17
CA ARG A 113 15.58 1.89 21.32
C ARG A 113 15.65 0.89 22.47
N GLN A 114 15.70 -0.42 22.18
CA GLN A 114 15.93 -1.45 23.17
C GLN A 114 17.34 -1.38 23.77
N ALA A 115 18.38 -1.15 22.96
CA ALA A 115 19.74 -0.94 23.44
C ALA A 115 19.87 0.31 24.35
N VAL A 116 19.22 1.43 24.00
CA VAL A 116 19.15 2.62 24.86
C VAL A 116 18.48 2.28 26.19
N LYS A 117 17.37 1.52 26.17
CA LYS A 117 16.68 1.10 27.39
C LYS A 117 17.59 0.24 28.29
N THR A 118 18.27 -0.77 27.75
CA THR A 118 19.15 -1.64 28.56
C THR A 118 20.34 -0.88 29.15
N LEU A 119 20.87 0.13 28.44
CA LEU A 119 21.90 1.02 28.97
C LEU A 119 21.35 1.92 30.10
N TYR A 120 20.11 2.41 30.00
CA TYR A 120 19.44 3.14 31.09
C TYR A 120 19.24 2.25 32.32
N ASP A 121 18.66 1.05 32.15
CA ASP A 121 18.41 0.10 33.24
C ASP A 121 19.74 -0.26 33.96
N ALA A 122 20.80 -0.53 33.20
CA ALA A 122 22.14 -0.78 33.74
C ALA A 122 22.75 0.45 34.45
N SER A 123 22.52 1.67 33.95
CA SER A 123 23.01 2.90 34.59
C SER A 123 22.26 3.22 35.89
N GLY A 124 20.96 2.91 35.97
CA GLY A 124 20.14 3.10 37.17
C GLY A 124 20.59 2.20 38.31
N SER A 125 20.78 0.91 38.03
CA SER A 125 21.30 -0.07 39.02
C SER A 125 22.70 0.31 39.54
N LYS A 126 23.61 0.75 38.65
CA LYS A 126 24.92 1.27 39.05
C LYS A 126 24.85 2.56 39.88
N SER A 127 23.82 3.39 39.65
CA SER A 127 23.63 4.62 40.43
C SER A 127 23.16 4.35 41.86
N SER A 128 22.33 3.33 42.10
CA SER A 128 21.95 2.92 43.45
C SER A 128 23.13 2.26 44.18
N GLU A 129 23.83 1.33 43.52
CA GLU A 129 25.03 0.68 44.08
C GLU A 129 26.11 1.70 44.47
N LYS A 130 26.39 2.67 43.59
CA LYS A 130 27.32 3.78 43.89
C LYS A 130 26.89 4.56 45.13
N LYS A 131 25.59 4.82 45.29
CA LYS A 131 25.08 5.57 46.45
C LYS A 131 25.28 4.77 47.74
N GLU A 132 24.93 3.48 47.74
CA GLU A 132 25.14 2.59 48.90
C GLU A 132 26.62 2.51 49.31
N LEU A 133 27.53 2.42 48.33
CA LEU A 133 28.98 2.47 48.59
C LEU A 133 29.45 3.82 49.11
N GLN A 134 28.90 4.94 48.62
CA GLN A 134 29.20 6.29 49.13
C GLN A 134 28.70 6.48 50.57
N ASP A 135 27.47 6.03 50.86
CA ASP A 135 26.88 6.08 52.20
C ASP A 135 27.73 5.23 53.16
N LYS A 136 28.11 4.01 52.78
CA LYS A 136 29.02 3.16 53.57
C LYS A 136 30.40 3.80 53.75
N LYS A 137 31.01 4.39 52.70
CA LYS A 137 32.29 5.12 52.82
C LYS A 137 32.18 6.27 53.82
N SER A 138 31.07 7.01 53.80
CA SER A 138 30.83 8.13 54.73
C SER A 138 30.76 7.66 56.19
N GLU A 139 30.14 6.51 56.44
CA GLU A 139 30.01 5.94 57.78
C GLU A 139 31.35 5.42 58.31
N MET A 140 32.11 4.70 57.47
CA MET A 140 33.46 4.23 57.81
C MET A 140 34.42 5.41 58.10
N LEU A 141 34.28 6.51 57.35
CA LEU A 141 35.04 7.75 57.62
C LEU A 141 34.70 8.39 58.96
N LYS A 142 33.43 8.38 59.40
CA LYS A 142 33.05 8.83 60.75
C LYS A 142 33.69 7.95 61.82
N GLN A 143 33.52 6.62 61.73
CA GLN A 143 34.08 5.65 62.68
C GLN A 143 35.61 5.77 62.80
N ARG A 144 36.32 5.93 61.67
CA ARG A 144 37.76 6.19 61.63
C ARG A 144 38.12 7.51 62.31
N THR A 145 37.35 8.58 62.05
CA THR A 145 37.58 9.90 62.65
C THR A 145 37.35 9.89 64.15
N GLU A 146 36.31 9.22 64.62
CA GLU A 146 36.01 9.00 66.03
C GLU A 146 37.12 8.20 66.73
N MET A 147 37.58 7.09 66.14
CA MET A 147 38.70 6.32 66.70
C MET A 147 40.04 7.07 66.69
N ILE A 148 40.31 7.92 65.68
CA ILE A 148 41.48 8.81 65.71
C ILE A 148 41.35 9.86 66.82
N ASN A 149 40.15 10.38 67.06
CA ASN A 149 39.90 11.38 68.11
C ASN A 149 39.97 10.78 69.52
N THR A 150 39.48 9.55 69.75
CA THR A 150 39.66 8.85 71.02
C THR A 150 41.12 8.47 71.25
N LEU A 151 41.81 7.96 70.23
CA LEU A 151 43.24 7.67 70.29
C LEU A 151 44.07 8.92 70.66
N LYS A 152 43.78 10.08 70.07
CA LYS A 152 44.43 11.36 70.43
C LYS A 152 44.22 11.73 71.89
N LYS A 153 42.99 11.60 72.42
CA LYS A 153 42.70 11.83 73.84
C LYS A 153 43.47 10.88 74.75
N MET A 154 43.47 9.59 74.43
CA MET A 154 44.23 8.58 75.18
C MET A 154 45.74 8.87 75.20
N ILE A 155 46.32 9.31 74.07
CA ILE A 155 47.74 9.69 73.99
C ILE A 155 48.04 10.90 74.89
N GLU A 156 47.18 11.93 74.91
CA GLU A 156 47.41 13.10 75.78
C GLU A 156 47.22 12.75 77.27
N GLU A 157 46.21 11.95 77.61
CA GLU A 157 46.02 11.42 78.98
C GLU A 157 47.21 10.56 79.43
N GLN A 158 47.74 9.70 78.55
CA GLN A 158 48.93 8.88 78.80
C GLN A 158 50.16 9.74 79.07
N LYS A 159 50.33 10.82 78.30
CA LYS A 159 51.43 11.77 78.47
C LYS A 159 51.34 12.48 79.81
N VAL A 160 50.18 13.03 80.18
CA VAL A 160 49.96 13.65 81.51
C VAL A 160 50.24 12.66 82.66
N ARG A 161 49.87 11.38 82.51
CA ARG A 161 50.20 10.35 83.51
C ARG A 161 51.69 10.05 83.59
N ARG A 162 52.40 9.99 82.45
CA ARG A 162 53.87 9.82 82.43
C ARG A 162 54.57 11.01 83.07
N ASP A 163 54.18 12.23 82.72
CA ASP A 163 54.71 13.46 83.34
C ASP A 163 54.47 13.46 84.87
N GLY A 164 53.31 12.97 85.32
CA GLY A 164 52.99 12.79 86.75
C GLY A 164 53.82 11.71 87.44
N VAL A 165 54.05 10.56 86.80
CA VAL A 165 54.90 9.48 87.31
C VAL A 165 56.38 9.89 87.34
N ASP A 166 56.84 10.66 86.36
CA ASP A 166 58.17 11.25 86.34
C ASP A 166 58.35 12.35 87.41
N ALA A 167 57.28 13.01 87.84
CA ALA A 167 57.29 13.90 89.01
C ALA A 167 57.35 13.08 90.32
N GLN A 168 56.45 12.10 90.49
CA GLN A 168 56.48 11.17 91.63
C GLN A 168 57.87 10.51 91.78
N SER A 169 58.50 10.10 90.68
CA SER A 169 59.84 9.49 90.68
C SER A 169 60.96 10.42 91.16
N LYS A 170 60.78 11.75 91.10
CA LYS A 170 61.77 12.74 91.56
C LYS A 170 61.62 13.05 93.04
N ASP A 171 60.38 13.00 93.55
CA ASP A 171 60.05 13.24 94.95
C ASP A 171 60.35 12.02 95.85
N LEU A 172 60.63 10.86 95.25
CA LEU A 172 60.98 9.64 95.97
C LEU A 172 62.39 9.71 96.60
N PRO A 173 62.57 9.19 97.82
CA PRO A 173 63.81 9.32 98.62
C PRO A 173 65.01 8.55 98.06
N PHE A 174 64.80 7.65 97.10
CA PHE A 174 65.85 6.93 96.39
C PHE A 174 65.47 6.71 94.93
N ARG A 175 66.47 6.53 94.08
CA ARG A 175 66.28 6.31 92.64
C ARG A 175 65.72 4.91 92.37
N ILE A 176 64.47 4.85 91.93
CA ILE A 176 63.87 3.62 91.41
C ILE A 176 64.35 3.43 89.96
N ASN A 177 64.94 2.28 89.68
CA ASN A 177 65.37 1.92 88.32
C ASN A 177 64.25 1.18 87.58
N ALA A 178 64.29 1.16 86.25
CA ALA A 178 63.27 0.46 85.44
C ALA A 178 63.12 -1.04 85.77
N ARG A 179 64.16 -1.69 86.34
CA ARG A 179 64.15 -3.09 86.77
C ARG A 179 63.74 -3.32 88.23
N THR A 180 63.70 -2.29 89.07
CA THR A 180 63.32 -2.41 90.48
C THR A 180 61.85 -2.80 90.57
N THR A 181 61.53 -3.86 91.33
CA THR A 181 60.13 -4.24 91.60
C THR A 181 59.55 -3.46 92.78
N LEU A 182 58.25 -3.61 93.02
CA LEU A 182 57.60 -3.03 94.20
C LEU A 182 58.16 -3.64 95.49
N GLU A 183 58.40 -4.95 95.48
CA GLU A 183 58.98 -5.71 96.60
C GLU A 183 60.40 -5.23 96.90
N ASP A 184 61.26 -5.09 95.88
CA ASP A 184 62.63 -4.56 96.04
C ASP A 184 62.65 -3.17 96.69
N ALA A 185 61.76 -2.30 96.22
CA ALA A 185 61.67 -0.91 96.69
C ALA A 185 61.14 -0.84 98.14
N ILE A 186 60.13 -1.65 98.48
CA ILE A 186 59.62 -1.75 99.85
C ILE A 186 60.69 -2.35 100.78
N LEU A 187 61.38 -3.42 100.37
CA LEU A 187 62.48 -4.03 101.13
C LEU A 187 63.61 -3.03 101.40
N SER A 188 63.90 -2.12 100.48
CA SER A 188 64.88 -1.05 100.70
C SER A 188 64.42 -0.04 101.76
N ILE A 189 63.13 0.30 101.81
CA ILE A 189 62.57 1.15 102.89
C ILE A 189 62.60 0.40 104.22
N GLU A 190 62.18 -0.86 104.26
CA GLU A 190 62.10 -1.64 105.49
C GLU A 190 63.49 -1.83 106.12
N LYS A 191 64.54 -2.02 105.33
CA LYS A 191 65.94 -2.02 105.80
C LYS A 191 66.36 -0.66 106.39
N ALA A 192 66.09 0.44 105.69
CA ALA A 192 66.42 1.78 106.19
C ALA A 192 65.62 2.15 107.47
N ALA A 193 64.39 1.67 107.60
CA ALA A 193 63.58 1.82 108.81
C ALA A 193 64.18 1.03 109.99
N GLN A 194 64.57 -0.22 109.77
CA GLN A 194 65.25 -1.06 110.78
C GLN A 194 66.63 -0.50 111.18
N GLU A 195 67.34 0.18 110.28
CA GLU A 195 68.59 0.87 110.61
C GLU A 195 68.33 2.09 111.51
N ILE A 196 67.34 2.93 111.20
CA ILE A 196 66.96 4.05 112.07
C ILE A 196 66.40 3.56 113.43
N GLU A 197 65.69 2.44 113.49
CA GLU A 197 65.26 1.82 114.74
C GLU A 197 66.44 1.48 115.65
N LYS A 198 67.50 0.86 115.09
CA LYS A 198 68.75 0.58 115.83
C LYS A 198 69.48 1.85 116.25
N GLU A 199 69.47 2.90 115.42
CA GLU A 199 70.02 4.22 115.80
C GLU A 199 69.24 4.85 116.97
N ILE A 200 67.90 4.74 117.01
CA ILE A 200 67.07 5.25 118.12
C ILE A 200 67.42 4.55 119.44
N GLU A 201 67.60 3.22 119.41
CA GLU A 201 67.96 2.42 120.59
C GLU A 201 69.37 2.73 121.11
N ALA A 202 70.33 3.02 120.21
CA ALA A 202 71.70 3.33 120.57
C ALA A 202 71.91 4.78 121.07
N GLU A 203 71.13 5.73 120.55
CA GLU A 203 71.27 7.15 120.83
C GLU A 203 70.72 7.54 122.22
N ARG A 204 71.50 8.30 123.01
CA ARG A 204 71.10 8.73 124.36
C ARG A 204 70.55 10.15 124.44
N ASN A 205 70.69 10.93 123.37
CA ASN A 205 70.20 12.31 123.35
C ASN A 205 68.69 12.35 122.96
N PRO A 206 67.79 12.81 123.85
CA PRO A 206 66.35 12.78 123.59
C PRO A 206 65.93 13.68 122.42
N ASN A 207 66.69 14.73 122.11
CA ASN A 207 66.42 15.58 120.94
C ASN A 207 66.77 14.87 119.62
N VAL A 208 67.81 14.03 119.63
CA VAL A 208 68.22 13.24 118.45
C VAL A 208 67.24 12.07 118.27
N GLN A 209 66.91 11.32 119.33
CA GLN A 209 65.84 10.31 119.31
C GLN A 209 64.54 10.87 118.74
N ARG A 210 64.09 12.06 119.18
CA ARG A 210 62.87 12.71 118.68
C ARG A 210 62.93 13.05 117.19
N ASN A 211 64.12 13.32 116.65
CA ASN A 211 64.31 13.54 115.21
C ASN A 211 64.39 12.23 114.43
N LEU A 212 65.00 11.18 114.99
CA LEU A 212 65.03 9.85 114.39
C LEU A 212 63.63 9.22 114.34
N ILE A 213 62.82 9.34 115.40
CA ILE A 213 61.40 8.91 115.43
C ILE A 213 60.58 9.65 114.35
N LYS A 214 60.86 10.94 114.11
CA LYS A 214 60.24 11.68 112.98
C LYS A 214 60.65 11.09 111.63
N LYS A 215 61.93 10.75 111.41
CA LYS A 215 62.38 10.05 110.20
C LYS A 215 61.69 8.68 110.05
N GLN A 216 61.62 7.90 111.13
CA GLN A 216 60.98 6.58 111.16
C GLN A 216 59.50 6.66 110.75
N SER A 217 58.76 7.64 111.30
CA SER A 217 57.37 7.88 110.89
C SER A 217 57.23 8.31 109.42
N GLY A 218 58.26 8.98 108.87
CA GLY A 218 58.37 9.32 107.45
C GLY A 218 58.49 8.11 106.52
N PHE A 219 59.12 7.00 106.93
CA PHE A 219 59.20 5.79 106.09
C PHE A 219 57.83 5.20 105.75
N ASN A 220 56.83 5.32 106.64
CA ASN A 220 55.46 4.89 106.35
C ASN A 220 54.80 5.74 105.24
N ALA A 221 55.10 7.04 105.18
CA ALA A 221 54.65 7.90 104.09
C ALA A 221 55.37 7.53 102.77
N GLN A 222 56.70 7.33 102.83
CA GLN A 222 57.49 6.91 101.66
C GLN A 222 57.03 5.55 101.10
N ARG A 223 56.71 4.56 101.97
CA ARG A 223 56.15 3.26 101.56
C ARG A 223 54.84 3.42 100.78
N ARG A 224 53.94 4.30 101.23
CA ARG A 224 52.69 4.61 100.50
C ARG A 224 52.98 5.24 99.15
N SER A 225 53.85 6.25 99.10
CA SER A 225 54.26 6.92 97.86
C SER A 225 54.85 5.95 96.83
N ILE A 226 55.60 4.93 97.28
CA ILE A 226 56.13 3.87 96.40
C ILE A 226 55.02 2.95 95.88
N THR A 227 54.12 2.48 96.74
CA THR A 227 52.99 1.66 96.30
C THR A 227 52.12 2.40 95.29
N GLU A 228 51.87 3.70 95.52
CA GLU A 228 51.16 4.58 94.59
C GLU A 228 51.91 4.73 93.26
N PHE A 229 53.24 4.96 93.28
CA PHE A 229 54.09 5.04 92.08
C PHE A 229 54.08 3.75 91.24
N PHE A 230 54.15 2.58 91.86
CA PHE A 230 54.09 1.32 91.12
C PHE A 230 52.68 1.05 90.57
N ALA A 231 51.62 1.40 91.30
CA ALA A 231 50.25 1.32 90.80
C ALA A 231 50.02 2.26 89.60
N THR A 232 50.47 3.52 89.67
CA THR A 232 50.36 4.45 88.53
C THR A 232 51.18 3.95 87.33
N ARG A 233 52.40 3.45 87.55
CA ARG A 233 53.22 2.81 86.51
C ARG A 233 52.53 1.61 85.84
N GLU A 234 51.82 0.77 86.59
CA GLU A 234 51.05 -0.34 86.01
C GLU A 234 49.89 0.19 85.14
N THR A 235 49.13 1.18 85.60
CA THR A 235 48.04 1.77 84.80
C THR A 235 48.54 2.39 83.49
N ILE A 236 49.77 2.91 83.46
CA ILE A 236 50.43 3.38 82.22
C ILE A 236 50.64 2.22 81.25
N ALA A 237 51.18 1.08 81.70
CA ALA A 237 51.38 -0.09 80.83
C ALA A 237 50.06 -0.66 80.27
N GLN A 238 49.00 -0.68 81.07
CA GLN A 238 47.65 -1.05 80.63
C GLN A 238 47.12 -0.06 79.58
N PHE A 239 47.31 1.25 79.79
CA PHE A 239 46.90 2.29 78.83
C PHE A 239 47.72 2.25 77.52
N ASP A 240 49.03 1.98 77.57
CA ASP A 240 49.87 1.84 76.37
C ASP A 240 49.41 0.65 75.51
N THR A 241 48.98 -0.44 76.16
CA THR A 241 48.35 -1.60 75.50
C THR A 241 47.04 -1.20 74.84
N ALA A 242 46.19 -0.41 75.52
CA ALA A 242 44.93 0.09 74.97
C ALA A 242 45.14 1.06 73.78
N ILE A 243 46.14 1.94 73.83
CA ILE A 243 46.55 2.81 72.72
C ILE A 243 46.99 1.97 71.51
N THR A 244 47.79 0.93 71.74
CA THR A 244 48.27 0.03 70.67
C THR A 244 47.10 -0.73 70.02
N ASN A 245 46.15 -1.19 70.84
CA ASN A 245 44.91 -1.84 70.38
C ASN A 245 43.94 -0.87 69.65
N HIS A 246 43.99 0.44 69.93
CA HIS A 246 43.24 1.43 69.16
C HIS A 246 43.91 1.74 67.81
N LYS A 247 45.25 1.83 67.77
CA LYS A 247 46.00 1.99 66.51
C LYS A 247 45.73 0.84 65.54
N SER A 248 45.83 -0.41 66.00
CA SER A 248 45.62 -1.59 65.16
C SER A 248 44.21 -1.73 64.59
N LYS A 249 43.21 -1.01 65.15
CA LYS A 249 41.84 -0.93 64.61
C LYS A 249 41.64 0.19 63.57
N ILE A 250 42.52 1.18 63.49
CA ILE A 250 42.40 2.29 62.52
C ILE A 250 42.91 1.87 61.13
N ASP A 251 43.96 1.05 61.07
CA ASP A 251 44.52 0.54 59.82
C ASP A 251 43.51 -0.27 58.97
N PRO A 252 42.75 -1.25 59.51
CA PRO A 252 41.75 -1.98 58.73
C PRO A 252 40.58 -1.09 58.26
N LEU A 253 40.12 -0.12 59.07
CA LEU A 253 39.11 0.85 58.60
C LEU A 253 39.65 1.69 57.43
N THR A 254 40.93 2.07 57.48
CA THR A 254 41.57 2.84 56.40
C THR A 254 41.59 2.03 55.10
N LYS A 255 42.00 0.75 55.16
CA LYS A 255 41.96 -0.15 54.01
C LYS A 255 40.55 -0.33 53.43
N GLU A 256 39.53 -0.53 54.28
CA GLU A 256 38.16 -0.67 53.79
C GLU A 256 37.62 0.63 53.14
N ILE A 257 38.06 1.80 53.60
CA ILE A 257 37.74 3.09 52.95
C ILE A 257 38.41 3.19 51.57
N ASP A 258 39.67 2.77 51.45
CA ASP A 258 40.41 2.76 50.19
C ASP A 258 39.80 1.76 49.17
N ASP A 259 39.38 0.57 49.63
CA ASP A 259 38.67 -0.42 48.83
C ASP A 259 37.30 0.08 48.34
N LEU A 260 36.55 0.81 49.19
CA LEU A 260 35.29 1.44 48.80
C LEU A 260 35.51 2.59 47.79
N GLU A 261 36.57 3.37 47.94
CA GLU A 261 36.97 4.41 46.99
C GLU A 261 37.31 3.82 45.62
N ALA A 262 38.07 2.72 45.57
CA ALA A 262 38.38 2.00 44.34
C ALA A 262 37.11 1.52 43.60
N LYS A 263 36.16 0.91 44.33
CA LYS A 263 34.87 0.45 43.77
C LYS A 263 34.00 1.60 43.25
N ILE A 264 33.92 2.71 43.99
CA ILE A 264 33.19 3.92 43.56
C ILE A 264 33.79 4.49 42.27
N LYS A 265 35.13 4.45 42.14
CA LYS A 265 35.83 4.86 40.92
C LYS A 265 35.52 3.93 39.75
N GLU A 266 35.59 2.62 39.93
CA GLU A 266 35.26 1.63 38.88
C GLU A 266 33.82 1.78 38.36
N ILE A 267 32.85 2.01 39.25
CA ILE A 267 31.47 2.27 38.85
C ILE A 267 31.37 3.58 38.05
N LYS A 268 32.09 4.64 38.45
CA LYS A 268 32.12 5.92 37.71
C LYS A 268 32.74 5.74 36.31
N ASP A 269 33.87 5.06 36.23
CA ASP A 269 34.63 4.85 34.99
C ASP A 269 33.87 3.94 34.02
N THR A 270 33.06 2.99 34.51
CA THR A 270 32.15 2.18 33.67
C THR A 270 30.80 2.85 33.36
N ALA A 271 30.37 3.85 34.13
CA ALA A 271 29.14 4.60 33.87
C ALA A 271 29.31 5.70 32.80
N SER A 272 30.46 6.37 32.78
CA SER A 272 30.76 7.42 31.79
C SER A 272 30.58 6.97 30.33
N PRO A 273 31.20 5.88 29.85
CA PRO A 273 31.05 5.44 28.45
C PRO A 273 29.63 4.99 28.11
N ASN A 274 28.80 4.60 29.09
CA ASN A 274 27.39 4.31 28.85
C ASN A 274 26.58 5.59 28.56
N SER A 275 26.91 6.71 29.20
CA SER A 275 26.30 8.02 28.91
C SER A 275 26.56 8.44 27.46
N ASP A 276 27.80 8.31 26.98
CA ASP A 276 28.15 8.71 25.62
C ASP A 276 27.58 7.75 24.57
N LYS A 277 27.53 6.43 24.85
CA LYS A 277 26.78 5.46 24.02
C LYS A 277 25.29 5.79 23.93
N ILE A 278 24.65 6.23 25.02
CA ILE A 278 23.25 6.65 25.03
C ILE A 278 23.04 7.89 24.14
N LYS A 279 23.95 8.87 24.15
CA LYS A 279 23.89 10.05 23.27
C LYS A 279 23.97 9.63 21.79
N ILE A 280 25.01 8.89 21.43
CA ILE A 280 25.23 8.40 20.04
C ILE A 280 24.01 7.64 19.54
N LEU A 281 23.49 6.70 20.33
CA LEU A 281 22.29 5.94 19.94
C LEU A 281 21.03 6.81 19.80
N LYS A 282 20.88 7.88 20.59
CA LYS A 282 19.77 8.83 20.43
C LYS A 282 19.90 9.65 19.14
N ASP A 283 21.09 10.11 18.81
CA ASP A 283 21.34 10.87 17.57
C ASP A 283 21.11 9.98 16.33
N GLU A 284 21.53 8.71 16.40
CA GLU A 284 21.21 7.70 15.39
C GLU A 284 19.70 7.42 15.29
N ILE A 285 18.98 7.32 16.41
CA ILE A 285 17.52 7.16 16.44
C ILE A 285 16.85 8.37 15.76
N ASN A 286 17.23 9.60 16.11
CA ASN A 286 16.71 10.82 15.51
C ASN A 286 16.94 10.85 13.98
N SER A 287 18.15 10.48 13.53
CA SER A 287 18.48 10.36 12.11
C SER A 287 17.64 9.29 11.39
N MET A 288 17.38 8.15 12.03
CA MET A 288 16.57 7.08 11.45
C MET A 288 15.07 7.41 11.46
N ASP A 289 14.54 8.08 12.49
CA ASP A 289 13.16 8.57 12.51
C ASP A 289 12.93 9.64 11.42
N ALA A 290 13.92 10.48 11.12
CA ALA A 290 13.86 11.40 9.97
C ALA A 290 13.77 10.64 8.63
N LYS A 291 14.59 9.60 8.42
CA LYS A 291 14.52 8.74 7.23
C LYS A 291 13.19 7.98 7.09
N VAL A 292 12.57 7.57 8.21
CA VAL A 292 11.22 6.96 8.20
C VAL A 292 10.17 7.96 7.73
N LYS A 293 10.25 9.23 8.15
CA LYS A 293 9.35 10.30 7.67
C LYS A 293 9.56 10.58 6.19
N GLU A 294 10.81 10.66 5.73
CA GLU A 294 11.14 10.87 4.31
C GLU A 294 10.59 9.74 3.43
N LEU A 295 10.83 8.47 3.80
CA LEU A 295 10.28 7.32 3.09
C LEU A 295 8.75 7.30 3.11
N GLN A 296 8.10 7.75 4.19
CA GLN A 296 6.65 7.88 4.24
C GLN A 296 6.15 8.90 3.20
N VAL A 297 6.76 10.08 3.13
CA VAL A 297 6.43 11.09 2.11
C VAL A 297 6.63 10.55 0.69
N GLN A 298 7.70 9.78 0.44
CA GLN A 298 7.90 9.13 -0.87
C GLN A 298 6.82 8.09 -1.19
N ILE A 299 6.40 7.27 -0.22
CA ILE A 299 5.29 6.30 -0.38
C ILE A 299 3.97 7.03 -0.71
N ASP A 300 3.66 8.08 0.04
CA ASP A 300 2.45 8.87 -0.12
C ASP A 300 2.43 9.67 -1.44
N ALA A 301 3.60 10.03 -1.97
CA ALA A 301 3.73 10.67 -3.29
C ALA A 301 3.60 9.69 -4.49
N VAL A 302 3.77 8.38 -4.28
CA VAL A 302 3.58 7.36 -5.33
C VAL A 302 2.11 6.93 -5.44
N GLN A 303 1.38 6.88 -4.31
CA GLN A 303 -0.03 6.50 -4.29
C GLN A 303 -0.94 7.29 -5.26
N PRO A 304 -0.96 8.64 -5.29
CA PRO A 304 -1.82 9.40 -6.21
C PRO A 304 -1.42 9.21 -7.68
N LYS A 305 -0.14 8.89 -7.98
CA LYS A 305 0.29 8.58 -9.36
C LYS A 305 -0.29 7.24 -9.83
N ILE A 306 -0.29 6.23 -8.96
CA ILE A 306 -0.95 4.93 -9.22
C ILE A 306 -2.45 5.16 -9.50
N ASP A 307 -3.12 5.98 -8.71
CA ASP A 307 -4.56 6.19 -8.83
C ASP A 307 -4.92 7.06 -10.05
N ALA A 308 -4.12 8.08 -10.39
CA ALA A 308 -4.24 8.82 -11.64
C ALA A 308 -4.06 7.91 -12.87
N GLU A 309 -3.08 7.00 -12.86
CA GLU A 309 -2.82 6.09 -13.97
C GLU A 309 -3.94 5.02 -14.11
N LYS A 310 -4.54 4.57 -12.99
CA LYS A 310 -5.77 3.75 -13.02
C LYS A 310 -6.93 4.51 -13.67
N ILE A 311 -7.14 5.78 -13.31
CA ILE A 311 -8.20 6.62 -13.89
C ILE A 311 -7.97 6.76 -15.41
N ALA A 312 -6.76 7.08 -15.84
CA ALA A 312 -6.39 7.17 -17.25
C ALA A 312 -6.58 5.83 -18.00
N ARG A 313 -6.29 4.69 -17.37
CA ARG A 313 -6.59 3.35 -17.91
C ARG A 313 -8.10 3.11 -18.03
N THR A 314 -8.92 3.60 -17.10
CA THR A 314 -10.39 3.46 -17.17
C THR A 314 -11.02 4.35 -18.23
N THR A 315 -10.63 5.64 -18.32
CA THR A 315 -11.15 6.55 -19.36
C THR A 315 -10.79 6.05 -20.75
N TYR A 316 -9.55 5.61 -20.97
CA TYR A 316 -9.13 5.01 -22.25
C TYR A 316 -9.96 3.75 -22.62
N LYS A 317 -10.33 2.90 -21.64
CA LYS A 317 -11.23 1.75 -21.89
C LYS A 317 -12.63 2.19 -22.32
N GLU A 318 -13.15 3.26 -21.74
CA GLU A 318 -14.47 3.80 -22.06
C GLU A 318 -14.49 4.48 -23.43
N GLU A 319 -13.48 5.29 -23.75
CA GLU A 319 -13.26 5.88 -25.07
C GLU A 319 -13.14 4.81 -26.16
N ALA A 320 -12.30 3.78 -25.94
CA ALA A 320 -12.15 2.66 -26.87
C ALA A 320 -13.45 1.87 -27.06
N LYS A 321 -14.27 1.72 -26.00
CA LYS A 321 -15.59 1.09 -26.06
C LYS A 321 -16.60 1.95 -26.83
N LYS A 322 -16.57 3.28 -26.65
CA LYS A 322 -17.41 4.23 -27.37
C LYS A 322 -17.07 4.24 -28.86
N LEU A 323 -15.79 4.37 -29.21
CA LEU A 323 -15.31 4.32 -30.60
C LEU A 323 -15.69 3.01 -31.31
N ARG A 324 -15.60 1.87 -30.63
CA ARG A 324 -16.05 0.57 -31.17
C ARG A 324 -17.55 0.53 -31.43
N LYS A 325 -18.38 1.13 -30.57
CA LYS A 325 -19.84 1.26 -30.82
C LYS A 325 -20.12 2.13 -32.02
N GLU A 326 -19.54 3.33 -32.08
CA GLU A 326 -19.70 4.27 -33.20
C GLU A 326 -19.28 3.64 -34.55
N GLN A 327 -18.20 2.85 -34.56
CA GLN A 327 -17.78 2.09 -35.75
C GLN A 327 -18.76 0.97 -36.12
N GLN A 328 -19.36 0.28 -35.15
CA GLN A 328 -20.39 -0.74 -35.41
C GLN A 328 -21.69 -0.10 -35.91
N GLU A 329 -22.10 1.03 -35.35
CA GLU A 329 -23.27 1.79 -35.77
C GLU A 329 -23.10 2.35 -37.19
N LYS A 330 -21.94 2.93 -37.52
CA LYS A 330 -21.60 3.35 -38.90
C LYS A 330 -21.67 2.19 -39.89
N LYS A 331 -21.08 1.02 -39.57
CA LYS A 331 -21.16 -0.18 -40.41
C LYS A 331 -22.59 -0.72 -40.56
N ARG A 332 -23.42 -0.63 -39.53
CA ARG A 332 -24.85 -0.99 -39.59
C ARG A 332 -25.65 -0.01 -40.45
N ALA A 333 -25.40 1.28 -40.33
CA ALA A 333 -26.03 2.31 -41.17
C ALA A 333 -25.65 2.14 -42.64
N GLU A 334 -24.36 1.93 -42.94
CA GLU A 334 -23.85 1.63 -44.29
C GLU A 334 -24.46 0.34 -44.86
N TYR A 335 -24.59 -0.71 -44.04
CA TYR A 335 -25.28 -1.93 -44.44
C TYR A 335 -26.75 -1.68 -44.81
N LEU A 336 -27.49 -0.97 -43.95
CA LEU A 336 -28.91 -0.63 -44.18
C LEU A 336 -29.10 0.29 -45.40
N GLU A 337 -28.20 1.24 -45.63
CA GLU A 337 -28.23 2.10 -46.81
C GLU A 337 -27.97 1.31 -48.10
N ASN A 338 -26.99 0.39 -48.09
CA ASN A 338 -26.72 -0.50 -49.21
C ASN A 338 -27.86 -1.51 -49.44
N GLU A 339 -28.53 -1.98 -48.39
CA GLU A 339 -29.72 -2.81 -48.48
C GLU A 339 -30.88 -2.05 -49.12
N ARG A 340 -31.14 -0.80 -48.68
CA ARG A 340 -32.13 0.09 -49.31
C ARG A 340 -31.86 0.34 -50.79
N LYS A 341 -30.62 0.69 -51.16
CA LYS A 341 -30.21 0.85 -52.57
C LYS A 341 -30.47 -0.41 -53.39
N ARG A 342 -30.16 -1.60 -52.86
CA ARG A 342 -30.44 -2.89 -53.52
C ARG A 342 -31.94 -3.18 -53.66
N THR A 343 -32.78 -2.75 -52.71
CA THR A 343 -34.24 -2.90 -52.83
C THR A 343 -34.82 -1.90 -53.83
N GLU A 344 -34.36 -0.65 -53.83
CA GLU A 344 -34.78 0.41 -54.75
C GLU A 344 -34.35 0.07 -56.20
N GLU A 345 -33.13 -0.43 -56.40
CA GLU A 345 -32.65 -0.91 -57.70
C GLU A 345 -33.43 -2.14 -58.21
N ARG A 346 -33.81 -3.06 -57.31
CA ARG A 346 -34.65 -4.21 -57.67
C ARG A 346 -36.04 -3.77 -58.10
N GLN A 347 -36.68 -2.91 -57.32
CA GLN A 347 -37.99 -2.34 -57.65
C GLN A 347 -37.95 -1.62 -59.01
N LYS A 348 -36.90 -0.83 -59.27
CA LYS A 348 -36.70 -0.18 -60.56
C LYS A 348 -36.57 -1.18 -61.71
N ARG A 349 -35.79 -2.25 -61.56
CA ARG A 349 -35.68 -3.32 -62.57
C ARG A 349 -37.01 -4.05 -62.80
N GLU A 350 -37.80 -4.29 -61.75
CA GLU A 350 -39.15 -4.87 -61.85
C GLU A 350 -40.17 -3.92 -62.51
N GLU A 351 -39.98 -2.60 -62.38
CA GLU A 351 -40.77 -1.59 -63.11
C GLU A 351 -40.36 -1.46 -64.58
N GLU A 352 -39.07 -1.45 -64.88
CA GLU A 352 -38.53 -1.44 -66.25
C GLU A 352 -38.99 -2.71 -67.02
N GLN A 353 -38.93 -3.89 -66.40
CA GLN A 353 -39.45 -5.14 -66.99
C GLN A 353 -40.97 -5.07 -67.26
N ARG A 354 -41.77 -4.58 -66.32
CA ARG A 354 -43.22 -4.41 -66.53
C ARG A 354 -43.55 -3.42 -67.65
N GLN A 355 -42.74 -2.37 -67.83
CA GLN A 355 -42.88 -1.45 -68.98
C GLN A 355 -42.49 -2.11 -70.30
N GLU A 356 -41.45 -2.94 -70.33
CA GLU A 356 -41.02 -3.66 -71.54
C GLU A 356 -42.05 -4.73 -71.95
N GLU A 357 -42.59 -5.48 -71.00
CA GLU A 357 -43.66 -6.47 -71.23
C GLU A 357 -44.95 -5.81 -71.77
N LEU A 358 -45.28 -4.61 -71.31
CA LEU A 358 -46.40 -3.83 -71.82
C LEU A 358 -46.18 -3.32 -73.26
N ARG A 359 -44.92 -3.12 -73.69
CA ARG A 359 -44.59 -2.70 -75.06
C ARG A 359 -44.60 -3.86 -76.07
N LYS A 360 -44.50 -5.11 -75.62
CA LYS A 360 -44.44 -6.30 -76.50
C LYS A 360 -45.83 -6.65 -77.03
N VAL A 361 -46.04 -6.41 -78.33
CA VAL A 361 -47.30 -6.67 -79.02
C VAL A 361 -47.54 -8.20 -79.13
N PRO A 362 -48.67 -8.74 -78.63
CA PRO A 362 -49.04 -10.13 -78.82
C PRO A 362 -49.15 -10.47 -80.31
N TYR A 363 -48.75 -11.69 -80.67
CA TYR A 363 -48.82 -12.23 -82.04
C TYR A 363 -47.99 -11.47 -83.10
N GLU A 364 -47.02 -10.63 -82.69
CA GLU A 364 -46.13 -9.89 -83.60
C GLU A 364 -45.32 -10.82 -84.52
N GLN A 365 -44.87 -11.97 -84.01
CA GLN A 365 -44.09 -12.94 -84.79
C GLN A 365 -44.95 -13.63 -85.86
N GLU A 366 -46.19 -13.96 -85.52
CA GLU A 366 -47.17 -14.58 -86.39
C GLU A 366 -47.63 -13.61 -87.49
N MET A 367 -47.86 -12.33 -87.14
CA MET A 367 -48.12 -11.28 -88.13
C MET A 367 -46.95 -11.08 -89.09
N TYR A 368 -45.70 -11.05 -88.57
CA TYR A 368 -44.49 -10.93 -89.39
C TYR A 368 -44.30 -12.13 -90.33
N LYS A 369 -44.59 -13.35 -89.85
CA LYS A 369 -44.58 -14.56 -90.69
C LYS A 369 -45.65 -14.51 -91.79
N CYS A 370 -46.87 -14.04 -91.50
CA CYS A 370 -47.89 -13.84 -92.53
C CYS A 370 -47.40 -12.88 -93.62
N ASP A 371 -46.76 -11.76 -93.26
CA ASP A 371 -46.20 -10.81 -94.23
C ASP A 371 -45.06 -11.41 -95.05
N ASN A 372 -44.17 -12.18 -94.43
CA ASN A 372 -43.10 -12.88 -95.15
C ASN A 372 -43.66 -13.91 -96.14
N LEU A 373 -44.71 -14.66 -95.75
CA LEU A 373 -45.36 -15.63 -96.63
C LEU A 373 -46.13 -14.96 -97.77
N VAL A 374 -46.82 -13.84 -97.53
CA VAL A 374 -47.46 -13.02 -98.59
C VAL A 374 -46.39 -12.51 -99.56
N THR A 375 -45.33 -11.88 -99.05
CA THR A 375 -44.20 -11.39 -99.86
C THR A 375 -43.57 -12.49 -100.70
N TYR A 376 -43.38 -13.66 -100.10
CA TYR A 376 -42.83 -14.83 -100.77
C TYR A 376 -43.77 -15.37 -101.86
N LEU A 377 -45.08 -15.51 -101.60
CA LEU A 377 -46.06 -15.92 -102.60
C LEU A 377 -46.20 -14.91 -103.76
N GLU A 378 -46.17 -13.62 -103.46
CA GLU A 378 -46.16 -12.56 -104.49
C GLU A 378 -44.92 -12.64 -105.38
N SER A 379 -43.76 -13.01 -104.82
CA SER A 379 -42.53 -13.21 -105.59
C SER A 379 -42.57 -14.40 -106.56
N LEU A 380 -43.45 -15.37 -106.34
CA LEU A 380 -43.63 -16.56 -107.17
C LEU A 380 -44.57 -16.36 -108.37
N LYS A 381 -45.34 -15.27 -108.42
CA LYS A 381 -46.24 -15.00 -109.54
C LYS A 381 -45.45 -14.81 -110.84
N PRO A 382 -45.86 -15.43 -111.97
CA PRO A 382 -45.19 -15.24 -113.25
C PRO A 382 -45.33 -13.78 -113.70
N LYS A 383 -44.22 -13.03 -113.68
CA LYS A 383 -44.18 -11.61 -114.04
C LYS A 383 -44.51 -11.41 -115.52
N THR A 384 -45.69 -10.87 -115.80
CA THR A 384 -46.01 -10.23 -117.08
C THR A 384 -45.18 -8.96 -117.27
N VAL A 385 -44.89 -8.61 -118.53
CA VAL A 385 -43.81 -7.67 -118.87
C VAL A 385 -44.26 -6.20 -118.82
N ALA A 386 -44.15 -5.62 -117.63
CA ALA A 386 -43.90 -4.21 -117.31
C ALA A 386 -43.62 -4.17 -115.79
N GLU A 387 -42.64 -3.48 -115.22
CA GLU A 387 -41.90 -2.30 -115.67
C GLU A 387 -40.51 -2.34 -114.97
N LYS A 388 -39.44 -1.86 -115.60
CA LYS A 388 -38.18 -1.52 -114.92
C LYS A 388 -38.18 -0.02 -114.68
N VAL A 389 -37.68 0.43 -113.52
CA VAL A 389 -36.63 1.48 -113.32
C VAL A 389 -36.79 2.16 -111.95
N THR A 390 -35.67 2.26 -111.20
CA THR A 390 -35.45 3.11 -109.99
C THR A 390 -36.30 2.82 -108.73
N ALA A 391 -35.87 3.17 -107.50
CA ALA A 391 -34.75 4.02 -107.09
C ALA A 391 -33.95 3.46 -105.89
N THR A 392 -32.67 3.81 -105.84
CA THR A 392 -31.81 3.82 -104.64
C THR A 392 -32.10 5.01 -103.73
N GLN A 393 -32.16 4.79 -102.41
CA GLN A 393 -31.69 5.68 -101.32
C GLN A 393 -31.77 4.84 -100.02
N ALA A 394 -30.77 4.71 -99.14
CA ALA A 394 -29.75 5.63 -98.60
C ALA A 394 -30.30 6.67 -97.61
N VAL A 395 -29.47 7.04 -96.61
CA VAL A 395 -29.69 8.09 -95.57
C VAL A 395 -30.57 7.64 -94.37
N ASN A 396 -30.21 7.86 -93.09
CA ASN A 396 -28.91 8.13 -92.46
C ASN A 396 -28.96 7.89 -90.92
N THR A 397 -27.77 7.76 -90.33
CA THR A 397 -27.33 8.14 -88.96
C THR A 397 -28.33 8.71 -87.94
N ALA A 398 -28.27 8.23 -86.69
CA ALA A 398 -27.77 9.04 -85.55
C ALA A 398 -27.57 8.21 -84.28
N ASP A 399 -26.35 8.27 -83.73
CA ASP A 399 -25.96 8.31 -82.31
C ASP A 399 -26.86 7.65 -81.24
N LEU A 400 -26.36 6.56 -80.67
CA LEU A 400 -26.33 6.39 -79.22
C LEU A 400 -24.91 5.99 -78.79
N ASP A 401 -24.16 7.01 -78.41
CA ASP A 401 -22.79 6.96 -77.88
C ASP A 401 -22.72 6.29 -76.50
N GLY A 402 -21.54 5.82 -76.10
CA GLY A 402 -21.25 5.51 -74.70
C GLY A 402 -21.29 4.04 -74.25
N MET A 403 -20.61 3.12 -74.95
CA MET A 403 -20.29 1.80 -74.36
C MET A 403 -18.81 1.42 -74.56
N VAL A 404 -17.97 1.86 -73.62
CA VAL A 404 -16.53 1.55 -73.61
C VAL A 404 -16.29 0.09 -73.18
N ALA A 405 -16.14 -0.78 -74.17
CA ALA A 405 -15.79 -2.18 -73.95
C ALA A 405 -14.28 -2.34 -73.66
N LEU A 406 -13.94 -2.62 -72.39
CA LEU A 406 -12.61 -3.12 -72.03
C LEU A 406 -12.52 -4.64 -72.23
N ALA A 407 -11.99 -5.02 -73.38
CA ALA A 407 -11.45 -6.35 -73.71
C ALA A 407 -9.99 -6.14 -74.20
N PRO A 408 -9.06 -7.12 -74.12
CA PRO A 408 -9.34 -8.55 -74.32
C PRO A 408 -8.52 -9.56 -73.47
N LYS A 409 -8.98 -10.83 -73.46
CA LYS A 409 -8.11 -12.00 -73.64
C LYS A 409 -8.86 -13.28 -74.07
N THR A 410 -8.87 -13.45 -75.39
CA THR A 410 -8.96 -14.68 -76.20
C THR A 410 -8.91 -16.08 -75.53
N GLN A 411 -9.90 -16.93 -75.81
CA GLN A 411 -9.75 -18.35 -76.21
C GLN A 411 -11.09 -18.81 -76.86
N LYS A 412 -11.19 -19.04 -78.19
CA LYS A 412 -10.74 -20.16 -79.07
C LYS A 412 -11.66 -21.40 -79.10
N SER A 413 -11.84 -21.95 -80.31
CA SER A 413 -12.63 -23.17 -80.67
C SER A 413 -14.16 -22.95 -80.62
N ARG A 414 -15.01 -23.46 -81.53
CA ARG A 414 -14.99 -24.32 -82.75
C ARG A 414 -16.16 -23.84 -83.65
N GLY A 415 -16.31 -24.10 -84.95
CA GLY A 415 -15.55 -24.86 -85.96
C GLY A 415 -16.50 -25.30 -87.10
N GLY A 416 -16.04 -25.33 -88.37
CA GLY A 416 -16.85 -25.68 -89.56
C GLY A 416 -17.52 -24.45 -90.22
N ALA A 417 -17.17 -23.91 -91.39
CA ALA A 417 -16.40 -24.35 -92.57
C ALA A 417 -17.15 -25.25 -93.59
N LYS A 418 -17.03 -24.85 -94.87
CA LYS A 418 -17.41 -25.53 -96.14
C LYS A 418 -18.88 -25.41 -96.60
N ASP A 419 -19.19 -25.27 -97.89
CA ASP A 419 -18.35 -25.15 -99.11
C ASP A 419 -19.00 -24.24 -100.18
N ASP A 420 -18.17 -23.57 -100.98
CA ASP A 420 -18.56 -22.92 -102.24
C ASP A 420 -19.03 -23.94 -103.29
N LYS A 421 -20.06 -23.59 -104.09
CA LYS A 421 -20.09 -24.06 -105.49
C LYS A 421 -20.87 -23.18 -106.48
N LYS A 422 -20.13 -22.80 -107.53
CA LYS A 422 -20.58 -22.00 -108.70
C LYS A 422 -21.61 -22.72 -109.58
N LYS A 423 -22.46 -21.87 -110.20
CA LYS A 423 -23.01 -21.95 -111.58
C LYS A 423 -23.62 -23.26 -112.07
N LYS A 424 -24.86 -23.14 -112.60
CA LYS A 424 -25.07 -23.19 -114.07
C LYS A 424 -26.41 -22.58 -114.46
N ASP A 425 -26.36 -21.67 -115.42
CA ASP A 425 -27.54 -21.18 -116.12
C ASP A 425 -28.17 -22.32 -116.95
N ALA A 426 -29.50 -22.43 -116.92
CA ALA A 426 -30.25 -23.34 -117.77
C ALA A 426 -31.52 -22.63 -118.27
N ALA A 427 -31.73 -22.68 -119.59
CA ALA A 427 -32.83 -21.99 -120.29
C ALA A 427 -34.22 -22.44 -119.79
N PRO A 428 -35.25 -21.58 -119.90
CA PRO A 428 -36.55 -21.81 -119.26
C PRO A 428 -37.27 -23.01 -119.87
N LYS A 429 -37.59 -23.99 -119.00
CA LYS A 429 -38.59 -25.01 -119.30
C LYS A 429 -39.98 -24.43 -118.97
N PRO A 430 -41.04 -24.84 -119.69
CA PRO A 430 -42.40 -24.35 -119.43
C PRO A 430 -42.80 -24.61 -117.98
N LEU A 431 -43.55 -23.67 -117.40
CA LEU A 431 -43.99 -23.68 -116.01
C LEU A 431 -44.62 -25.04 -115.66
N PRO A 432 -44.07 -25.80 -114.69
CA PRO A 432 -44.77 -26.96 -114.16
C PRO A 432 -46.03 -26.46 -113.44
N GLU A 433 -47.15 -27.18 -113.59
CA GLU A 433 -48.43 -26.82 -112.95
C GLU A 433 -48.36 -26.83 -111.41
N VAL A 434 -47.30 -27.45 -110.85
CA VAL A 434 -47.07 -27.65 -109.41
C VAL A 434 -45.87 -26.83 -108.94
N ILE A 435 -46.07 -26.03 -107.89
CA ILE A 435 -45.04 -25.22 -107.24
C ILE A 435 -44.17 -26.09 -106.32
N ARG A 436 -42.86 -25.81 -106.24
CA ARG A 436 -41.98 -26.37 -105.22
C ARG A 436 -41.53 -25.29 -104.24
N HIS A 437 -41.99 -25.38 -102.99
CA HIS A 437 -41.58 -24.49 -101.91
C HIS A 437 -40.35 -25.02 -101.16
N PRO A 438 -39.50 -24.15 -100.57
CA PRO A 438 -38.44 -24.58 -99.65
C PRO A 438 -39.03 -25.00 -98.29
N MET A 439 -38.35 -25.89 -97.57
CA MET A 439 -38.86 -26.47 -96.32
C MET A 439 -39.21 -25.43 -95.24
N SER A 440 -38.49 -24.31 -95.18
CA SER A 440 -38.77 -23.21 -94.25
C SER A 440 -40.17 -22.61 -94.46
N VAL A 441 -40.61 -22.49 -95.72
CA VAL A 441 -41.94 -21.99 -96.06
C VAL A 441 -43.01 -22.97 -95.62
N PHE A 442 -42.80 -24.29 -95.75
CA PHE A 442 -43.72 -25.28 -95.17
C PHE A 442 -43.85 -25.11 -93.65
N SER A 443 -42.73 -24.92 -92.93
CA SER A 443 -42.77 -24.69 -91.48
C SER A 443 -43.47 -23.39 -91.09
N ASP A 444 -43.30 -22.30 -91.85
CA ASP A 444 -44.00 -21.05 -91.58
C ASP A 444 -45.51 -21.14 -91.90
N PHE A 445 -45.88 -21.84 -92.97
CA PHE A 445 -47.29 -22.15 -93.30
C PHE A 445 -47.94 -23.03 -92.22
N GLU A 446 -47.25 -24.09 -91.77
CA GLU A 446 -47.70 -24.99 -90.70
C GLU A 446 -47.87 -24.24 -89.37
N LEU A 447 -46.97 -23.31 -89.04
CA LEU A 447 -47.02 -22.51 -87.81
C LEU A 447 -48.15 -21.45 -87.84
N ILE A 448 -48.61 -21.07 -89.03
CA ILE A 448 -49.83 -20.27 -89.27
C ILE A 448 -51.06 -21.17 -89.50
N SER A 449 -50.91 -22.50 -89.40
CA SER A 449 -51.93 -23.53 -89.64
C SER A 449 -52.61 -23.41 -91.02
N MET A 450 -51.82 -23.21 -92.07
CA MET A 450 -52.25 -23.21 -93.47
C MET A 450 -51.46 -24.24 -94.27
N ALA A 451 -52.06 -24.79 -95.34
CA ALA A 451 -51.32 -25.54 -96.34
C ALA A 451 -50.74 -24.56 -97.39
N PRO A 452 -49.49 -24.73 -97.84
CA PRO A 452 -48.95 -23.92 -98.93
C PRO A 452 -49.60 -24.30 -100.28
N PRO A 453 -49.84 -23.32 -101.18
CA PRO A 453 -50.50 -23.56 -102.46
C PRO A 453 -49.73 -24.55 -103.34
N SER A 454 -50.38 -25.63 -103.76
CA SER A 454 -49.72 -26.64 -104.60
C SER A 454 -49.59 -26.19 -106.05
N LYS A 455 -50.48 -25.31 -106.54
CA LYS A 455 -50.52 -24.81 -107.92
C LYS A 455 -50.43 -23.29 -107.98
N TYR A 456 -50.01 -22.78 -109.15
CA TYR A 456 -49.92 -21.33 -109.41
C TYR A 456 -51.28 -20.60 -109.37
N ALA A 457 -52.39 -21.29 -109.65
CA ALA A 457 -53.74 -20.73 -109.52
C ALA A 457 -54.12 -20.46 -108.05
N ASP A 458 -53.71 -21.35 -107.14
CA ASP A 458 -54.08 -21.32 -105.72
C ASP A 458 -53.30 -20.23 -104.93
N ILE A 459 -52.31 -19.57 -105.56
CA ILE A 459 -51.48 -18.52 -104.95
C ILE A 459 -52.35 -17.34 -104.51
N ASP A 460 -53.28 -16.89 -105.36
CA ASP A 460 -54.11 -15.72 -105.06
C ASP A 460 -55.06 -15.97 -103.88
N GLU A 461 -55.70 -17.13 -103.84
CA GLU A 461 -56.51 -17.56 -102.70
C GLU A 461 -55.67 -17.69 -101.42
N SER A 462 -54.45 -18.22 -101.52
CA SER A 462 -53.53 -18.36 -100.39
C SER A 462 -53.04 -17.01 -99.87
N ILE A 463 -52.80 -16.02 -100.74
CA ILE A 463 -52.49 -14.63 -100.33
C ILE A 463 -53.68 -14.00 -99.60
N VAL A 464 -54.90 -14.19 -100.10
CA VAL A 464 -56.13 -13.70 -99.43
C VAL A 464 -56.30 -14.35 -98.06
N GLN A 465 -56.06 -15.66 -97.94
CA GLN A 465 -56.12 -16.39 -96.66
C GLN A 465 -55.00 -16.00 -95.69
N LEU A 466 -53.78 -15.73 -96.15
CA LEU A 466 -52.71 -15.21 -95.30
C LEU A 466 -53.00 -13.79 -94.82
N ARG A 467 -53.56 -12.93 -95.68
CA ARG A 467 -53.99 -11.58 -95.30
C ARG A 467 -55.16 -11.61 -94.32
N SER A 468 -56.14 -12.51 -94.47
CA SER A 468 -57.22 -12.67 -93.51
C SER A 468 -56.73 -13.26 -92.18
N LYS A 469 -55.77 -14.19 -92.19
CA LYS A 469 -55.09 -14.65 -90.96
C LYS A 469 -54.25 -13.56 -90.31
N LYS A 470 -53.58 -12.69 -91.07
CA LYS A 470 -52.88 -11.51 -90.53
C LYS A 470 -53.86 -10.57 -89.83
N GLU A 471 -55.00 -10.25 -90.44
CA GLU A 471 -56.04 -9.44 -89.79
C GLU A 471 -56.67 -10.16 -88.58
N HIS A 472 -56.78 -11.49 -88.60
CA HIS A 472 -57.17 -12.28 -87.42
C HIS A 472 -56.13 -12.19 -86.29
N TYR A 473 -54.83 -12.35 -86.56
CA TYR A 473 -53.79 -12.15 -85.53
C TYR A 473 -53.73 -10.71 -85.03
N LYS A 474 -54.04 -9.73 -85.88
CA LYS A 474 -54.11 -8.30 -85.53
C LYS A 474 -55.32 -7.97 -84.65
N THR A 475 -56.49 -8.56 -84.90
CA THR A 475 -57.66 -8.42 -84.01
C THR A 475 -57.48 -9.20 -82.70
N LEU A 476 -56.88 -10.40 -82.75
CA LEU A 476 -56.52 -11.18 -81.56
C LEU A 476 -55.45 -10.45 -80.73
N SER A 477 -54.48 -9.82 -81.38
CA SER A 477 -53.47 -8.95 -80.77
C SER A 477 -54.09 -7.72 -80.10
N ALA A 478 -55.01 -7.04 -80.79
CA ALA A 478 -55.79 -5.94 -80.21
C ALA A 478 -56.61 -6.40 -78.99
N GLN A 479 -57.31 -7.54 -79.06
CA GLN A 479 -58.06 -8.10 -77.93
C GLN A 479 -57.16 -8.46 -76.74
N VAL A 480 -56.00 -9.09 -76.96
CA VAL A 480 -55.07 -9.42 -75.87
C VAL A 480 -54.39 -8.16 -75.31
N MET A 481 -54.15 -7.13 -76.12
CA MET A 481 -53.68 -5.83 -75.63
C MET A 481 -54.74 -5.08 -74.82
N GLU A 482 -56.01 -5.11 -75.25
CA GLU A 482 -57.13 -4.54 -74.50
C GLU A 482 -57.33 -5.30 -73.18
N GLN A 483 -57.22 -6.63 -73.18
CA GLN A 483 -57.24 -7.45 -71.96
C GLN A 483 -56.06 -7.14 -71.04
N ARG A 484 -54.84 -6.95 -71.57
CA ARG A 484 -53.69 -6.50 -70.77
C ARG A 484 -53.90 -5.11 -70.18
N GLN A 485 -54.46 -4.17 -70.94
CA GLN A 485 -54.77 -2.82 -70.46
C GLN A 485 -55.86 -2.82 -69.38
N LYS A 486 -56.92 -3.62 -69.57
CA LYS A 486 -57.98 -3.82 -68.56
C LYS A 486 -57.43 -4.49 -67.30
N ALA A 487 -56.66 -5.57 -67.43
CA ALA A 487 -56.00 -6.21 -66.30
C ALA A 487 -55.01 -5.28 -65.57
N GLN A 488 -54.39 -4.31 -66.27
CA GLN A 488 -53.57 -3.27 -65.64
C GLN A 488 -54.38 -2.17 -64.96
N GLN A 489 -55.55 -1.80 -65.50
CA GLN A 489 -56.48 -0.87 -64.85
C GLN A 489 -57.07 -1.52 -63.59
N GLU A 490 -57.54 -2.76 -63.67
CA GLU A 490 -58.00 -3.56 -62.53
C GLU A 490 -56.87 -3.78 -61.50
N ALA A 491 -55.62 -4.04 -61.92
CA ALA A 491 -54.48 -4.14 -61.00
C ALA A 491 -54.01 -2.79 -60.43
N ALA A 492 -54.36 -1.67 -61.05
CA ALA A 492 -54.13 -0.33 -60.53
C ALA A 492 -55.21 0.10 -59.53
N GLU A 493 -56.48 -0.25 -59.79
CA GLU A 493 -57.61 -0.06 -58.87
C GLU A 493 -57.55 -1.04 -57.67
N ALA A 494 -57.02 -2.25 -57.88
CA ALA A 494 -56.78 -3.24 -56.82
C ALA A 494 -55.47 -3.02 -56.04
N LYS A 495 -54.75 -1.89 -56.23
CA LYS A 495 -53.72 -1.47 -55.27
C LYS A 495 -54.43 -1.00 -53.98
N PRO A 496 -54.29 -1.71 -52.84
CA PRO A 496 -54.99 -1.31 -51.64
C PRO A 496 -54.45 0.01 -51.10
N THR A 497 -55.37 0.95 -50.88
CA THR A 497 -55.21 2.08 -49.99
C THR A 497 -55.02 1.57 -48.56
N THR A 498 -53.78 1.28 -48.16
CA THR A 498 -53.45 0.92 -46.76
C THR A 498 -52.86 2.11 -46.02
N THR A 499 -53.65 3.17 -45.90
CA THR A 499 -53.35 4.31 -45.03
C THR A 499 -53.91 4.04 -43.62
N THR A 500 -53.00 3.70 -42.70
CA THR A 500 -53.03 4.12 -41.28
C THR A 500 -54.23 3.73 -40.40
N THR A 501 -54.02 2.76 -39.49
CA THR A 501 -54.57 2.63 -38.11
C THR A 501 -54.12 1.26 -37.53
N THR A 502 -53.79 1.04 -36.26
CA THR A 502 -53.46 1.91 -35.11
C THR A 502 -52.66 1.07 -34.10
N THR A 503 -51.67 1.64 -33.41
CA THR A 503 -51.35 1.24 -32.02
C THR A 503 -50.79 2.45 -31.29
N THR A 504 -51.70 3.27 -30.77
CA THR A 504 -51.37 4.44 -29.95
C THR A 504 -50.87 3.98 -28.58
N ALA A 505 -49.93 4.75 -28.00
CA ALA A 505 -49.60 4.63 -26.58
C ALA A 505 -50.70 5.26 -25.70
N ALA A 506 -50.67 4.94 -24.40
CA ALA A 506 -51.37 5.65 -23.30
C ALA A 506 -52.91 5.56 -23.29
N THR A 507 -53.65 5.53 -22.17
CA THR A 507 -53.32 5.50 -20.71
C THR A 507 -54.63 5.26 -19.91
N GLU A 508 -54.55 5.11 -18.57
CA GLU A 508 -55.64 5.27 -17.56
C GLU A 508 -56.72 4.18 -17.35
N GLU A 509 -56.67 3.53 -16.19
CA GLU A 509 -57.60 3.69 -15.03
C GLU A 509 -56.88 3.05 -13.80
N SER A 510 -56.63 3.71 -12.66
CA SER A 510 -57.47 4.49 -11.74
C SER A 510 -58.36 3.64 -10.82
N THR A 511 -57.97 3.51 -9.54
CA THR A 511 -58.86 3.86 -8.40
C THR A 511 -58.13 3.85 -7.05
N THR A 512 -58.17 5.00 -6.35
CA THR A 512 -58.26 5.20 -4.87
C THR A 512 -57.15 4.63 -3.94
N THR A 513 -56.73 5.30 -2.85
CA THR A 513 -57.34 6.41 -2.07
C THR A 513 -56.28 7.17 -1.25
N THR A 514 -56.38 8.51 -1.15
CA THR A 514 -56.10 9.42 0.01
C THR A 514 -54.82 9.26 0.89
N THR A 515 -54.14 10.30 1.41
CA THR A 515 -54.59 11.68 1.74
C THR A 515 -53.43 12.70 1.85
N ALA A 516 -53.78 13.99 1.67
CA ALA A 516 -53.25 15.20 2.34
C ALA A 516 -51.85 15.80 2.01
N ALA A 517 -51.93 16.99 1.40
CA ALA A 517 -51.13 18.18 1.72
C ALA A 517 -52.06 19.21 2.43
N ALA A 518 -51.67 20.39 2.94
CA ALA A 518 -50.38 21.10 2.88
C ALA A 518 -50.01 21.65 4.30
N THR A 519 -49.64 22.91 4.62
CA THR A 519 -49.55 24.20 3.92
C THR A 519 -48.50 25.11 4.61
N GLU A 520 -47.77 25.89 3.81
CA GLU A 520 -47.24 27.26 4.01
C GLU A 520 -46.87 27.91 5.38
N SER A 521 -45.71 28.60 5.34
CA SER A 521 -45.53 30.04 5.69
C SER A 521 -45.40 30.56 7.14
N LYS A 522 -44.14 30.87 7.51
CA LYS A 522 -43.61 32.21 7.90
C LYS A 522 -44.24 33.03 9.07
N SER A 523 -43.50 33.11 10.19
CA SER A 523 -43.31 34.26 11.12
C SER A 523 -42.41 33.75 12.27
N GLU A 524 -41.18 34.20 12.54
CA GLU A 524 -40.70 35.51 13.01
C GLU A 524 -41.05 35.84 14.49
N THR A 525 -40.01 36.15 15.29
CA THR A 525 -39.97 36.90 16.59
C THR A 525 -39.91 36.13 17.95
N THR A 526 -38.71 36.10 18.57
CA THR A 526 -38.40 36.13 20.04
C THR A 526 -38.90 34.98 20.98
N THR A 527 -38.31 34.65 22.15
CA THR A 527 -37.23 35.23 23.00
C THR A 527 -36.65 34.15 23.94
N ALA A 528 -35.41 34.32 24.45
CA ALA A 528 -34.80 33.69 25.65
C ALA A 528 -34.74 32.13 25.69
N ASP A 529 -33.66 31.48 26.13
CA ASP A 529 -32.94 31.60 27.40
C ASP A 529 -31.62 30.76 27.35
N SER A 530 -30.63 31.10 28.19
CA SER A 530 -29.52 30.25 28.73
C SER A 530 -28.69 29.29 27.84
N SER A 531 -27.39 29.05 28.04
CA SER A 531 -26.38 29.62 28.97
C SER A 531 -24.95 29.25 28.52
N GLU A 532 -23.98 30.08 28.93
CA GLU A 532 -22.67 29.69 29.50
C GLU A 532 -21.85 28.51 28.88
N THR A 533 -20.75 28.81 28.17
CA THR A 533 -19.38 28.53 28.68
C THR A 533 -18.28 29.20 27.82
N THR A 534 -17.23 29.71 28.49
CA THR A 534 -15.98 30.17 27.88
C THR A 534 -14.99 29.01 27.66
N PRO A 535 -13.96 29.21 26.81
CA PRO A 535 -12.62 29.21 27.39
C PRO A 535 -11.70 30.32 26.85
N ALA A 536 -10.63 30.58 27.61
CA ALA A 536 -9.64 31.62 27.34
C ALA A 536 -8.63 31.26 26.24
N ALA A 537 -8.09 32.29 25.58
CA ALA A 537 -6.88 32.23 24.77
C ALA A 537 -5.91 33.35 25.17
N THR A 538 -4.61 33.04 25.17
CA THR A 538 -3.50 33.83 25.70
C THR A 538 -2.99 34.92 24.74
N PRO A 539 -2.36 36.00 25.25
CA PRO A 539 -1.61 36.97 24.45
C PRO A 539 -0.11 36.59 24.28
N ASP A 540 0.59 37.48 23.60
CA ASP A 540 2.05 37.71 23.55
C ASP A 540 2.95 36.80 22.68
N THR A 541 3.19 37.30 21.47
CA THR A 541 4.40 37.06 20.66
C THR A 541 4.92 38.35 20.03
N ASN A 542 5.98 38.93 20.58
CA ASN A 542 7.20 39.27 19.82
C ASN A 542 8.28 39.88 20.73
N GLY A 543 9.41 39.19 20.87
CA GLY A 543 10.65 39.78 21.38
C GLY A 543 11.49 40.28 20.21
N GLN A 544 11.96 41.53 20.27
CA GLN A 544 12.99 42.03 19.36
C GLN A 544 14.32 41.33 19.68
N VAL A 545 15.06 40.93 18.64
CA VAL A 545 16.47 40.53 18.75
C VAL A 545 17.32 41.70 18.26
N GLU A 546 18.23 42.13 19.12
CA GLU A 546 19.15 43.24 18.90
C GLU A 546 20.32 42.79 18.01
N VAL A 547 20.78 43.68 17.12
CA VAL A 547 21.88 43.40 16.19
C VAL A 547 23.17 43.98 16.76
N GLU A 548 24.08 43.12 17.16
CA GLU A 548 25.39 43.52 17.70
C GLU A 548 26.40 43.71 16.55
N ALA A 549 27.04 44.88 16.50
CA ALA A 549 28.10 45.19 15.55
C ALA A 549 29.04 46.29 16.09
N GLN A 550 30.16 45.89 16.68
CA GLN A 550 31.51 46.45 16.49
C GLN A 550 32.57 45.68 17.29
#